data_AF-A0A2J6J684-F1
#
_entry.id   AF-A0A2J6J684-F1
#
_cell.length_a   1.000
_cell.length_b   1.000
_cell.length_c   1.000
_cell.angle_alpha   90.00
_cell.angle_beta   90.00
_cell.angle_gamma   90.00
#
_symmetry.space_group_name_H-M   'P 1'
#
loop_
_entity.id
_entity.type
_entity.pdbx_description
1 polymer ?
#
loop_
_entity_poly.entity_id
_entity_poly.type
_entity_poly.pdbx_seq_one_letter_code
_entity_poly.pdbx_strand_id
1 'polypeptide(L)'
;MMPGYTETILKYASDDTHTGILENADGTGEVGLSGKDVGKKLAVRFTLHTAENRIKKIRFQVFGCGFTIAACAAVAEIAEGITLADATHIDTWAINNRLKGLPEERSYCAKLAADALQAALASVQNHARPVATTQSVMHEETGARINPQDPLYLQLLDSGGTAYDLVDCQMFAGLLTVASHEAGPVHAAVGLDEDSLRALLTRYFPGFDRSFLAVTGPKKSSTGRDINRDVLGILLSHVPNDTTQSRRQTSEWLARIIAARTAQPGHLWTSMGFFERPRLTEAIRRHLPALAMANNQGMRWKRYLFKQVCDLNGGMMCKSPNCGDCSDYRLCFAEED
;
A
#
# COMPACT_ATOMS: atom_id res chain seq x y z
N MET A 1 6.01 12.17 -16.88
CA MET A 1 6.44 10.77 -16.75
C MET A 1 5.92 10.28 -15.40
N MET A 2 5.10 9.22 -15.35
CA MET A 2 4.56 8.70 -14.08
C MET A 2 5.71 8.05 -13.27
N PRO A 3 5.89 8.38 -11.98
CA PRO A 3 6.87 7.73 -11.12
C PRO A 3 6.79 6.19 -11.17
N GLY A 4 7.94 5.53 -11.39
CA GLY A 4 8.05 4.06 -11.41
C GLY A 4 7.67 3.38 -12.74
N TYR A 5 6.98 4.04 -13.66
CA TYR A 5 6.76 3.53 -15.03
C TYR A 5 7.94 3.91 -15.92
N THR A 6 8.87 2.96 -16.06
CA THR A 6 9.90 3.06 -17.09
C THR A 6 9.27 2.95 -18.48
N GLU A 7 9.97 3.42 -19.52
CA GLU A 7 9.53 3.23 -20.90
C GLU A 7 9.31 1.76 -21.25
N THR A 8 10.10 0.86 -20.64
CA THR A 8 9.95 -0.59 -20.82
C THR A 8 8.64 -1.09 -20.21
N ILE A 9 8.32 -0.67 -18.97
CA ILE A 9 7.05 -1.06 -18.34
C ILE A 9 5.85 -0.52 -19.14
N LEU A 10 5.89 0.73 -19.60
CA LEU A 10 4.81 1.31 -20.41
C LEU A 10 4.60 0.57 -21.73
N LYS A 11 5.70 0.16 -22.38
CA LYS A 11 5.65 -0.65 -23.59
C LYS A 11 4.91 -1.97 -23.32
N TYR A 12 5.36 -2.74 -22.33
CA TYR A 12 4.75 -4.04 -22.02
C TYR A 12 3.30 -3.91 -21.50
N ALA A 13 3.00 -2.87 -20.71
CA ALA A 13 1.65 -2.63 -20.20
C ALA A 13 0.65 -2.24 -21.29
N SER A 14 1.12 -1.73 -22.42
CA SER A 14 0.29 -1.33 -23.56
C SER A 14 0.31 -2.35 -24.69
N ASP A 15 1.08 -3.44 -24.55
CA ASP A 15 1.19 -4.50 -25.53
C ASP A 15 0.03 -5.48 -25.37
N ASP A 16 -0.83 -5.55 -26.37
CA ASP A 16 -2.02 -6.40 -26.37
C ASP A 16 -1.82 -7.74 -27.12
N THR A 17 -0.63 -8.02 -27.66
CA THR A 17 -0.32 -9.17 -28.52
C THR A 17 -0.75 -10.52 -27.94
N HIS A 18 -0.60 -10.67 -26.61
CA HIS A 18 -0.91 -11.92 -25.89
C HIS A 18 -2.14 -11.82 -24.99
N THR A 19 -2.93 -10.75 -25.10
CA THR A 19 -4.13 -10.59 -24.28
C THR A 19 -5.27 -11.50 -24.76
N GLY A 20 -6.11 -11.96 -23.84
CA GLY A 20 -7.29 -12.76 -24.11
C GLY A 20 -7.21 -14.20 -23.58
N ILE A 21 -8.07 -15.07 -24.13
CA ILE A 21 -8.16 -16.49 -23.78
C ILE A 21 -7.97 -17.31 -25.06
N LEU A 22 -7.29 -18.45 -24.94
CA LEU A 22 -7.36 -19.51 -25.95
C LEU A 22 -8.54 -20.43 -25.65
N GLU A 23 -9.46 -20.57 -26.61
CA GLU A 23 -10.47 -21.63 -26.56
C GLU A 23 -9.79 -23.00 -26.61
N ASN A 24 -10.31 -23.98 -25.86
CA ASN A 24 -9.76 -25.35 -25.79
C ASN A 24 -8.26 -25.41 -25.41
N ALA A 25 -7.82 -24.56 -24.47
CA ALA A 25 -6.44 -24.56 -24.00
C ALA A 25 -6.02 -25.91 -23.40
N ASP A 26 -4.80 -26.35 -23.71
CA ASP A 26 -4.18 -27.55 -23.15
C ASP A 26 -3.80 -27.37 -21.67
N GLY A 27 -3.65 -26.12 -21.23
CA GLY A 27 -3.39 -25.78 -19.84
C GLY A 27 -3.98 -24.43 -19.47
N THR A 28 -4.63 -24.36 -18.31
CA THR A 28 -5.18 -23.13 -17.74
C THR A 28 -4.71 -22.97 -16.30
N GLY A 29 -4.04 -21.85 -16.02
CA GLY A 29 -3.55 -21.50 -14.69
C GLY A 29 -4.20 -20.22 -14.21
N GLU A 30 -4.70 -20.23 -12.97
CA GLU A 30 -5.41 -19.10 -12.40
C GLU A 30 -4.90 -18.77 -11.00
N VAL A 31 -4.66 -17.49 -10.75
CA VAL A 31 -4.37 -16.95 -9.42
C VAL A 31 -5.32 -15.80 -9.14
N GLY A 32 -5.95 -15.81 -7.95
CA GLY A 32 -6.87 -14.75 -7.51
C GLY A 32 -8.29 -14.82 -8.11
N LEU A 33 -8.60 -15.84 -8.92
CA LEU A 33 -9.93 -16.02 -9.56
C LEU A 33 -10.87 -16.98 -8.80
N SER A 34 -10.48 -17.49 -7.63
CA SER A 34 -11.30 -18.43 -6.86
C SER A 34 -12.19 -17.73 -5.81
N GLY A 35 -13.46 -18.14 -5.70
CA GLY A 35 -14.36 -17.75 -4.61
C GLY A 35 -15.19 -16.46 -4.80
N LYS A 36 -15.61 -15.84 -3.70
CA LYS A 36 -16.51 -14.65 -3.65
C LYS A 36 -15.84 -13.30 -4.00
N ASP A 37 -14.56 -13.34 -4.37
CA ASP A 37 -13.68 -12.18 -4.56
C ASP A 37 -13.32 -11.92 -6.04
N VAL A 38 -13.91 -12.66 -6.98
CA VAL A 38 -13.77 -12.40 -8.43
C VAL A 38 -14.16 -10.95 -8.73
N GLY A 39 -13.22 -10.19 -9.29
CA GLY A 39 -13.38 -8.76 -9.59
C GLY A 39 -13.12 -7.81 -8.43
N LYS A 40 -12.81 -8.30 -7.22
CA LYS A 40 -12.47 -7.47 -6.04
C LYS A 40 -10.97 -7.41 -5.74
N LYS A 41 -10.19 -8.36 -6.26
CA LYS A 41 -8.75 -8.52 -5.99
C LYS A 41 -7.96 -8.66 -7.29
N LEU A 42 -6.64 -8.49 -7.18
CA LEU A 42 -5.70 -8.78 -8.27
C LEU A 42 -5.85 -10.23 -8.72
N ALA A 43 -6.03 -10.43 -10.02
CA ALA A 43 -6.16 -11.78 -10.56
C ALA A 43 -5.50 -11.90 -11.94
N VAL A 44 -4.93 -13.08 -12.19
CA VAL A 44 -4.25 -13.42 -13.44
C VAL A 44 -4.70 -14.80 -13.89
N ARG A 45 -4.96 -14.94 -15.18
CA ARG A 45 -5.16 -16.21 -15.87
C ARG A 45 -4.19 -16.33 -17.02
N PHE A 46 -3.54 -17.48 -17.14
CA PHE A 46 -2.84 -17.89 -18.36
C PHE A 46 -3.54 -19.09 -18.99
N THR A 47 -3.62 -19.09 -20.32
CA THR A 47 -4.11 -20.20 -21.14
C THR A 47 -3.05 -20.55 -22.18
N LEU A 48 -2.72 -21.84 -22.28
CA LEU A 48 -1.64 -22.36 -23.12
C LEU A 48 -2.20 -23.28 -24.20
N HIS A 49 -1.63 -23.20 -25.40
CA HIS A 49 -1.65 -24.26 -26.39
C HIS A 49 -0.24 -24.80 -26.54
N THR A 50 -0.13 -26.13 -26.58
CA THR A 50 1.12 -26.86 -26.61
C THR A 50 1.19 -27.73 -27.86
N ALA A 51 2.39 -27.86 -28.42
CA ALA A 51 2.66 -28.78 -29.51
C ALA A 51 4.12 -29.22 -29.41
N GLU A 52 4.40 -30.50 -29.65
CA GLU A 52 5.78 -31.02 -29.69
C GLU A 52 6.60 -30.65 -28.43
N ASN A 53 5.97 -30.75 -27.25
CA ASN A 53 6.56 -30.40 -25.95
C ASN A 53 7.01 -28.91 -25.81
N ARG A 54 6.36 -28.00 -26.55
CA ARG A 54 6.60 -26.55 -26.52
C ARG A 54 5.30 -25.77 -26.32
N ILE A 55 5.41 -24.56 -25.78
CA ILE A 55 4.30 -23.61 -25.71
C ILE A 55 4.14 -22.98 -27.09
N LYS A 56 3.18 -23.46 -27.89
CA LYS A 56 2.92 -22.94 -29.24
C LYS A 56 2.30 -21.56 -29.19
N LYS A 57 1.36 -21.36 -28.25
CA LYS A 57 0.69 -20.09 -28.00
C LYS A 57 0.40 -19.95 -26.52
N ILE A 58 0.49 -18.72 -26.05
CA ILE A 58 0.13 -18.31 -24.69
C ILE A 58 -0.77 -17.07 -24.77
N ARG A 59 -1.83 -17.05 -23.96
CA ARG A 59 -2.68 -15.87 -23.76
C ARG A 59 -2.93 -15.63 -22.29
N PHE A 60 -3.15 -14.37 -21.94
CA PHE A 60 -3.41 -13.97 -20.57
C PHE A 60 -4.60 -13.03 -20.40
N GLN A 61 -5.22 -13.11 -19.23
CA GLN A 61 -6.16 -12.11 -18.72
C GLN A 61 -5.71 -11.62 -17.37
N VAL A 62 -5.82 -10.31 -17.15
CA VAL A 62 -5.41 -9.64 -15.92
C VAL A 62 -6.56 -8.77 -15.42
N PHE A 63 -6.90 -8.93 -14.15
CA PHE A 63 -7.72 -7.99 -13.39
C PHE A 63 -6.80 -7.29 -12.39
N GLY A 64 -6.12 -6.21 -12.82
CA GLY A 64 -5.08 -5.57 -12.02
C GLY A 64 -4.53 -4.27 -12.60
N CYS A 65 -3.36 -3.84 -12.11
CA CYS A 65 -2.72 -2.60 -12.54
C CYS A 65 -1.77 -2.80 -13.73
N GLY A 66 -1.31 -1.72 -14.36
CA GLY A 66 -0.42 -1.78 -15.52
C GLY A 66 0.90 -2.54 -15.28
N PHE A 67 1.43 -2.55 -14.05
CA PHE A 67 2.59 -3.38 -13.70
C PHE A 67 2.30 -4.88 -13.79
N THR A 68 1.09 -5.31 -13.41
CA THR A 68 0.66 -6.70 -13.55
C THR A 68 0.48 -7.08 -15.02
N ILE A 69 -0.07 -6.18 -15.83
CA ILE A 69 -0.18 -6.36 -17.28
C ILE A 69 1.22 -6.50 -17.89
N ALA A 70 2.15 -5.60 -17.55
CA ALA A 70 3.52 -5.64 -18.04
C ALA A 70 4.25 -6.94 -17.65
N ALA A 71 4.08 -7.41 -16.41
CA ALA A 71 4.64 -8.68 -15.96
C ALA A 71 4.07 -9.87 -16.74
N CYS A 72 2.76 -9.90 -16.99
CA CYS A 72 2.13 -10.98 -17.76
C CYS A 72 2.55 -10.97 -19.24
N ALA A 73 2.67 -9.78 -19.84
CA ALA A 73 3.17 -9.63 -21.20
C ALA A 73 4.63 -10.08 -21.31
N ALA A 74 5.49 -9.73 -20.34
CA ALA A 74 6.86 -10.22 -20.28
C ALA A 74 6.92 -11.74 -20.14
N VAL A 75 6.09 -12.34 -19.28
CA VAL A 75 5.97 -13.81 -19.16
C VAL A 75 5.58 -14.44 -20.50
N ALA A 76 4.54 -13.91 -21.15
CA ALA A 76 4.05 -14.43 -22.42
C ALA A 76 5.12 -14.39 -23.52
N GLU A 77 5.86 -13.28 -23.61
CA GLU A 77 6.94 -13.10 -24.57
C GLU A 77 8.13 -14.05 -24.31
N ILE A 78 8.48 -14.30 -23.04
CA ILE A 78 9.56 -15.25 -22.69
C ILE A 78 9.12 -16.70 -22.94
N ALA A 79 7.86 -17.01 -22.64
CA ALA A 79 7.35 -18.39 -22.64
C ALA A 79 6.91 -18.90 -24.02
N GLU A 80 6.56 -18.03 -24.98
CA GLU A 80 6.11 -18.49 -26.29
C GLU A 80 7.27 -19.10 -27.11
N GLY A 81 7.09 -20.32 -27.60
CA GLY A 81 8.04 -21.04 -28.45
C GLY A 81 9.09 -21.89 -27.71
N ILE A 82 9.28 -21.70 -26.40
CA ILE A 82 10.22 -22.51 -25.62
C ILE A 82 9.61 -23.86 -25.18
N THR A 83 10.44 -24.77 -24.69
CA THR A 83 9.99 -26.08 -24.22
C THR A 83 9.23 -25.96 -22.89
N LEU A 84 8.36 -26.93 -22.59
CA LEU A 84 7.67 -26.97 -21.30
C LEU A 84 8.65 -27.06 -20.12
N ALA A 85 9.79 -27.75 -20.30
CA ALA A 85 10.83 -27.85 -19.28
C ALA A 85 11.60 -26.54 -19.06
N ASP A 86 11.83 -25.75 -20.11
CA ASP A 86 12.45 -24.43 -19.95
C ASP A 86 11.47 -23.45 -19.30
N ALA A 87 10.19 -23.54 -19.66
CA ALA A 87 9.15 -22.67 -19.14
C ALA A 87 8.96 -22.79 -17.61
N THR A 88 9.23 -23.96 -17.01
CA THR A 88 9.17 -24.11 -15.54
C THR A 88 10.23 -23.28 -14.82
N HIS A 89 11.30 -22.86 -15.50
CA HIS A 89 12.37 -22.04 -14.93
C HIS A 89 12.11 -20.53 -15.04
N ILE A 90 10.98 -20.11 -15.62
CA ILE A 90 10.58 -18.69 -15.65
C ILE A 90 10.13 -18.29 -14.24
N ASP A 91 10.97 -17.52 -13.56
CA ASP A 91 10.76 -17.03 -12.21
C ASP A 91 10.63 -15.49 -12.17
N THR A 92 10.49 -14.95 -10.96
CA THR A 92 10.38 -13.50 -10.74
C THR A 92 11.60 -12.73 -11.23
N TRP A 93 12.80 -13.33 -11.15
CA TRP A 93 14.03 -12.70 -11.59
C TRP A 93 14.06 -12.55 -13.11
N ALA A 94 13.69 -13.59 -13.86
CA ALA A 94 13.61 -13.55 -15.32
C ALA A 94 12.63 -12.47 -15.80
N ILE A 95 11.46 -12.36 -15.15
CA ILE A 95 10.43 -11.35 -15.46
C ILE A 95 10.96 -9.95 -15.16
N ASN A 96 11.53 -9.73 -13.97
CA ASN A 96 12.09 -8.44 -13.58
C ASN A 96 13.22 -8.02 -14.51
N ASN A 97 14.11 -8.93 -14.88
CA ASN A 97 15.20 -8.66 -15.81
C ASN A 97 14.65 -8.24 -17.19
N ARG A 98 13.58 -8.90 -17.67
CA ARG A 98 12.92 -8.54 -18.94
C ARG A 98 12.31 -7.15 -18.90
N LEU A 99 11.71 -6.77 -17.78
CA LEU A 99 11.12 -5.44 -17.56
C LEU A 99 12.14 -4.34 -17.23
N LYS A 100 13.44 -4.68 -17.11
CA LYS A 100 14.50 -3.80 -16.59
C LYS A 100 14.24 -3.28 -15.17
N GLY A 101 13.65 -4.15 -14.35
CA GLY A 101 13.27 -3.87 -12.98
C GLY A 101 11.82 -3.37 -12.87
N LEU A 102 11.12 -3.92 -11.89
CA LEU A 102 9.89 -3.33 -11.34
C LEU A 102 10.27 -2.47 -10.13
N PRO A 103 9.49 -1.41 -9.82
CA PRO A 103 9.58 -0.76 -8.52
C PRO A 103 9.48 -1.78 -7.38
N GLU A 104 10.21 -1.57 -6.29
CA GLU A 104 10.29 -2.51 -5.16
C GLU A 104 8.89 -2.83 -4.61
N GLU A 105 8.05 -1.80 -4.46
CA GLU A 105 6.66 -1.95 -4.01
C GLU A 105 5.73 -2.66 -5.01
N ARG A 106 6.23 -3.02 -6.20
CA ARG A 106 5.49 -3.74 -7.27
C ARG A 106 6.09 -5.10 -7.59
N SER A 107 7.10 -5.55 -6.85
CA SER A 107 7.76 -6.85 -7.04
C SER A 107 6.78 -8.04 -7.03
N TYR A 108 5.68 -7.95 -6.26
CA TYR A 108 4.62 -8.96 -6.22
C TYR A 108 3.93 -9.19 -7.57
N CYS A 109 3.96 -8.23 -8.51
CA CYS A 109 3.34 -8.39 -9.84
C CYS A 109 4.05 -9.47 -10.66
N ALA A 110 5.38 -9.54 -10.57
CA ALA A 110 6.16 -10.59 -11.21
C ALA A 110 5.86 -11.96 -10.59
N LYS A 111 5.69 -12.01 -9.26
CA LYS A 111 5.36 -13.25 -8.54
C LYS A 111 4.00 -13.79 -8.95
N LEU A 112 2.99 -12.93 -8.98
CA LEU A 112 1.63 -13.28 -9.42
C LEU A 112 1.61 -13.86 -10.84
N ALA A 113 2.34 -13.23 -11.78
CA ALA A 113 2.44 -13.70 -13.15
C ALA A 113 3.19 -15.05 -13.26
N ALA A 114 4.31 -15.21 -12.54
CA ALA A 114 5.05 -16.46 -12.50
C ALA A 114 4.18 -17.61 -11.95
N ASP A 115 3.47 -17.39 -10.86
CA ASP A 115 2.63 -18.42 -10.23
C ASP A 115 1.47 -18.84 -11.12
N ALA A 116 0.86 -17.90 -11.84
CA ALA A 116 -0.18 -18.21 -12.81
C ALA A 116 0.37 -19.02 -14.02
N LEU A 117 1.60 -18.73 -14.47
CA LEU A 117 2.25 -19.55 -15.50
C LEU A 117 2.54 -20.95 -14.99
N GLN A 118 3.12 -21.09 -13.78
CA GLN A 118 3.41 -22.40 -13.20
C GLN A 118 2.14 -23.24 -13.02
N ALA A 119 1.04 -22.61 -12.59
CA ALA A 119 -0.26 -23.26 -12.54
C ALA A 119 -0.74 -23.72 -13.93
N ALA A 120 -0.53 -22.91 -14.98
CA ALA A 120 -0.90 -23.27 -16.34
C ALA A 120 -0.06 -24.45 -16.87
N LEU A 121 1.24 -24.48 -16.57
CA LEU A 121 2.12 -25.61 -16.91
C LEU A 121 1.73 -26.89 -16.16
N ALA A 122 1.39 -26.79 -14.87
CA ALA A 122 0.86 -27.91 -14.10
C ALA A 122 -0.48 -28.40 -14.66
N SER A 123 -1.32 -27.49 -15.18
CA SER A 123 -2.57 -27.82 -15.85
C SER A 123 -2.35 -28.65 -17.13
N VAL A 124 -1.31 -28.34 -17.92
CA VAL A 124 -0.92 -29.16 -19.08
C VAL A 124 -0.62 -30.60 -18.68
N GLN A 125 0.13 -30.78 -17.58
CA GLN A 125 0.47 -32.11 -17.06
C GLN A 125 -0.76 -32.87 -16.53
N ASN A 126 -1.76 -32.14 -16.04
CA ASN A 126 -3.00 -32.68 -15.46
C ASN A 126 -4.17 -32.76 -16.46
N HIS A 127 -3.88 -32.94 -17.75
CA HIS A 127 -4.87 -33.08 -18.83
C HIS A 127 -5.86 -31.91 -18.89
N ALA A 128 -5.34 -30.67 -18.93
CA ALA A 128 -6.10 -29.43 -19.13
C ALA A 128 -7.11 -29.07 -18.03
N ARG A 129 -7.09 -29.73 -16.86
CA ARG A 129 -7.89 -29.30 -15.72
C ARG A 129 -7.37 -27.95 -15.22
N PRO A 130 -8.21 -26.91 -15.10
CA PRO A 130 -7.76 -25.62 -14.57
C PRO A 130 -7.14 -25.79 -13.19
N VAL A 131 -5.92 -25.29 -13.03
CA VAL A 131 -5.26 -25.25 -11.72
C VAL A 131 -5.46 -23.85 -11.16
N ALA A 132 -6.40 -23.77 -10.23
CA ALA A 132 -6.60 -22.57 -9.42
C ALA A 132 -5.67 -22.65 -8.22
N THR A 133 -4.64 -21.82 -8.22
CA THR A 133 -3.83 -21.63 -7.02
C THR A 133 -4.59 -20.66 -6.13
N THR A 134 -5.13 -21.15 -5.02
CA THR A 134 -5.53 -20.30 -3.90
C THR A 134 -4.24 -19.80 -3.24
N GLN A 135 -3.53 -18.96 -3.96
CA GLN A 135 -2.77 -17.97 -3.25
C GLN A 135 -3.85 -17.11 -2.59
N SER A 136 -3.93 -17.25 -1.27
CA SER A 136 -3.56 -16.10 -0.46
C SER A 136 -2.35 -15.50 -1.15
N VAL A 137 -2.58 -14.69 -2.18
CA VAL A 137 -1.79 -13.50 -2.36
C VAL A 137 -2.05 -12.92 -0.99
N MET A 138 -1.08 -13.15 -0.10
CA MET A 138 -0.73 -12.08 0.75
C MET A 138 -0.60 -10.95 -0.28
N HIS A 139 -1.68 -10.17 -0.44
CA HIS A 139 -1.52 -8.77 -0.17
C HIS A 139 -0.45 -8.76 0.90
N GLU A 140 0.66 -8.08 0.68
CA GLU A 140 1.24 -7.42 1.82
C GLU A 140 0.10 -6.61 2.44
N GLU A 141 -0.71 -7.30 3.23
CA GLU A 141 -1.76 -6.92 4.11
C GLU A 141 -1.13 -6.68 5.48
N THR A 142 0.18 -6.90 5.61
CA THR A 142 0.99 -5.89 6.27
C THR A 142 1.26 -4.77 5.28
N GLY A 143 0.21 -4.08 4.80
CA GLY A 143 0.41 -2.69 4.36
C GLY A 143 1.04 -1.85 5.49
N ALA A 144 1.00 -2.36 6.73
CA ALA A 144 1.85 -1.95 7.84
C ALA A 144 3.32 -1.78 7.45
N ARG A 145 3.89 -0.60 7.73
CA ARG A 145 5.31 -0.30 7.48
C ARG A 145 6.26 -0.89 8.52
N ILE A 146 5.74 -1.59 9.52
CA ILE A 146 6.46 -2.19 10.64
C ILE A 146 5.90 -3.58 10.93
N ASN A 147 6.71 -4.43 11.56
CA ASN A 147 6.33 -5.75 12.05
C ASN A 147 5.90 -5.64 13.54
N PRO A 148 4.87 -6.36 14.02
CA PRO A 148 4.55 -6.43 15.44
C PRO A 148 5.72 -6.86 16.36
N GLN A 149 6.74 -7.52 15.80
CA GLN A 149 7.96 -7.94 16.50
C GLN A 149 9.12 -6.94 16.39
N ASP A 150 8.87 -5.73 15.90
CA ASP A 150 9.89 -4.69 15.82
C ASP A 150 10.43 -4.34 17.23
N PRO A 151 11.75 -4.39 17.47
CA PRO A 151 12.31 -4.16 18.79
C PRO A 151 11.97 -2.80 19.38
N LEU A 152 11.91 -1.74 18.57
CA LEU A 152 11.55 -0.40 19.02
C LEU A 152 10.06 -0.32 19.35
N TYR A 153 9.22 -0.96 18.54
CA TYR A 153 7.78 -1.05 18.81
C TYR A 153 7.50 -1.75 20.15
N LEU A 154 8.15 -2.89 20.39
CA LEU A 154 8.03 -3.64 21.64
C LEU A 154 8.55 -2.83 22.84
N GLN A 155 9.71 -2.18 22.72
CA GLN A 155 10.25 -1.32 23.78
C GLN A 155 9.33 -0.15 24.13
N LEU A 156 8.70 0.47 23.13
CA LEU A 156 7.70 1.51 23.35
C LEU A 156 6.49 0.95 24.10
N LEU A 157 5.96 -0.20 23.70
CA LEU A 157 4.83 -0.81 24.40
C LEU A 157 5.14 -1.22 25.84
N ASP A 158 6.33 -1.78 26.08
CA ASP A 158 6.78 -2.19 27.42
C ASP A 158 6.98 -0.98 28.36
N SER A 159 7.18 0.21 27.79
CA SER A 159 7.34 1.46 28.53
C SER A 159 6.03 2.22 28.83
N GLY A 160 4.89 1.69 28.36
CA GLY A 160 3.60 2.39 28.29
C GLY A 160 2.75 2.39 29.58
N GLY A 161 1.72 3.25 29.59
CA GLY A 161 0.75 3.42 30.69
C GLY A 161 -0.49 2.50 30.64
N THR A 162 -1.35 2.57 31.67
CA THR A 162 -2.44 1.62 31.97
C THR A 162 -3.53 1.48 30.89
N ALA A 163 -4.34 0.42 30.98
CA ALA A 163 -5.23 -0.14 29.94
C ALA A 163 -6.17 0.81 29.15
N TYR A 164 -6.49 2.01 29.64
CA TYR A 164 -7.27 3.01 28.88
C TYR A 164 -6.44 3.77 27.84
N ASP A 165 -5.13 3.89 28.07
CA ASP A 165 -4.16 4.48 27.17
C ASP A 165 -3.55 3.44 26.21
N LEU A 166 -3.78 2.13 26.42
CA LEU A 166 -3.14 1.06 25.64
C LEU A 166 -3.37 1.20 24.12
N VAL A 167 -4.59 1.55 23.70
CA VAL A 167 -4.91 1.74 22.27
C VAL A 167 -4.15 2.94 21.69
N ASP A 168 -4.01 4.01 22.47
CA ASP A 168 -3.30 5.22 22.08
C ASP A 168 -1.77 4.99 22.12
N CYS A 169 -1.26 4.22 23.09
CA CYS A 169 0.10 3.72 23.15
C CYS A 169 0.42 2.85 21.92
N GLN A 170 -0.46 1.93 21.52
CA GLN A 170 -0.26 1.12 20.31
C GLN A 170 -0.20 1.97 19.05
N MET A 171 -1.11 2.95 18.91
CA MET A 171 -1.11 3.90 17.81
C MET A 171 0.20 4.69 17.75
N PHE A 172 0.60 5.33 18.86
CA PHE A 172 1.79 6.17 18.88
C PHE A 172 3.08 5.35 18.79
N ALA A 173 3.13 4.14 19.35
CA ALA A 173 4.28 3.25 19.23
C ALA A 173 4.49 2.86 17.76
N GLY A 174 3.41 2.52 17.06
CA GLY A 174 3.47 2.20 15.64
C GLY A 174 3.94 3.39 14.80
N LEU A 175 3.37 4.57 15.05
CA LEU A 175 3.76 5.82 14.39
C LEU A 175 5.25 6.14 14.59
N LEU A 176 5.73 6.10 15.84
CA LEU A 176 7.11 6.46 16.19
C LEU A 176 8.12 5.47 15.61
N THR A 177 7.77 4.18 15.57
CA THR A 177 8.60 3.15 14.93
C THR A 177 8.67 3.35 13.41
N VAL A 178 7.57 3.70 12.75
CA VAL A 178 7.63 4.06 11.32
C VAL A 178 8.48 5.31 11.10
N ALA A 179 8.32 6.32 11.95
CA ALA A 179 9.02 7.59 11.80
C ALA A 179 10.53 7.49 12.09
N SER A 180 10.98 6.58 12.96
CA SER A 180 12.40 6.37 13.25
C SER A 180 13.17 5.76 12.08
N HIS A 181 12.48 5.01 11.20
CA HIS A 181 13.05 4.44 9.98
C HIS A 181 13.13 5.44 8.82
N GLU A 182 12.61 6.65 8.99
CA GLU A 182 12.63 7.68 7.96
C GLU A 182 13.82 8.63 8.11
N ALA A 183 14.25 9.24 7.00
CA ALA A 183 15.30 10.23 7.04
C ALA A 183 14.86 11.50 7.80
N GLY A 184 15.71 11.96 8.72
CA GLY A 184 15.54 13.18 9.50
C GLY A 184 15.12 12.92 10.95
N PRO A 185 14.88 13.98 11.73
CA PRO A 185 14.48 13.83 13.12
C PRO A 185 12.99 13.44 13.24
N VAL A 186 12.70 12.54 14.19
CA VAL A 186 11.36 11.95 14.38
C VAL A 186 10.27 13.01 14.56
N HIS A 187 10.51 14.06 15.37
CA HIS A 187 9.52 15.13 15.60
C HIS A 187 9.06 15.77 14.28
N ALA A 188 9.99 16.08 13.38
CA ALA A 188 9.67 16.64 12.07
C ALA A 188 8.94 15.63 11.17
N ALA A 189 9.32 14.35 11.21
CA ALA A 189 8.67 13.28 10.42
C ALA A 189 7.19 13.04 10.81
N VAL A 190 6.83 13.32 12.07
CA VAL A 190 5.47 13.22 12.59
C VAL A 190 4.75 14.57 12.66
N GLY A 191 5.35 15.66 12.19
CA GLY A 191 4.71 16.98 12.16
C GLY A 191 4.53 17.65 13.53
N LEU A 192 5.37 17.29 14.51
CA LEU A 192 5.38 17.88 15.84
C LEU A 192 6.66 18.71 16.05
N ASP A 193 6.58 19.73 16.91
CA ASP A 193 7.77 20.33 17.50
C ASP A 193 8.39 19.41 18.57
N GLU A 194 9.62 19.72 18.98
CA GLU A 194 10.37 18.87 19.92
C GLU A 194 9.70 18.77 21.30
N ASP A 195 9.10 19.87 21.78
CA ASP A 195 8.43 19.90 23.08
C ASP A 195 7.12 19.10 23.07
N SER A 196 6.37 19.14 21.96
CA SER A 196 5.17 18.33 21.74
C SER A 196 5.51 16.85 21.66
N LEU A 197 6.59 16.47 20.96
CA LEU A 197 7.05 15.07 20.94
C LEU A 197 7.46 14.63 22.36
N ARG A 198 8.19 15.47 23.10
CA ARG A 198 8.60 15.17 24.48
C ARG A 198 7.40 14.98 25.40
N ALA A 199 6.39 15.84 25.30
CA ALA A 199 5.16 15.73 26.07
C ALA A 199 4.36 14.46 25.72
N LEU A 200 4.32 14.09 24.44
CA LEU A 200 3.71 12.84 23.98
C LEU A 200 4.42 11.62 24.57
N LEU A 201 5.76 11.57 24.49
CA LEU A 201 6.56 10.47 25.06
C LEU A 201 6.37 10.38 26.59
N THR A 202 6.45 11.51 27.29
CA THR A 202 6.23 11.55 28.75
C THR A 202 4.87 11.01 29.15
N ARG A 203 3.85 11.24 28.32
CA ARG A 203 2.48 10.82 28.57
C ARG A 203 2.25 9.34 28.30
N TYR A 204 2.64 8.87 27.13
CA TYR A 204 2.27 7.52 26.65
C TYR A 204 3.37 6.49 26.87
N PHE A 205 4.61 6.92 27.09
CA PHE A 205 5.82 6.09 27.19
C PHE A 205 6.77 6.61 28.30
N PRO A 206 6.28 6.78 29.54
CA PRO A 206 7.06 7.40 30.62
C PRO A 206 8.35 6.67 30.97
N GLY A 207 8.44 5.36 30.70
CA GLY A 207 9.64 4.54 30.93
C GLY A 207 10.59 4.46 29.74
N PHE A 208 10.30 5.12 28.62
CA PHE A 208 11.05 4.95 27.39
C PHE A 208 12.31 5.83 27.35
N ASP A 209 13.45 5.23 27.01
CA ASP A 209 14.67 6.00 26.76
C ASP A 209 14.64 6.64 25.36
N ARG A 210 14.41 7.95 25.33
CA ARG A 210 14.33 8.72 24.09
C ARG A 210 15.60 8.68 23.24
N SER A 211 16.75 8.24 23.76
CA SER A 211 17.97 8.10 22.95
C SER A 211 17.81 7.09 21.83
N PHE A 212 16.90 6.12 21.96
CA PHE A 212 16.57 5.16 20.90
C PHE A 212 15.89 5.80 19.67
N LEU A 213 15.38 7.04 19.80
CA LEU A 213 14.83 7.82 18.67
C LEU A 213 15.84 8.83 18.09
N ALA A 214 17.10 8.85 18.57
CA ALA A 214 18.13 9.75 18.09
C ALA A 214 18.73 9.30 16.75
N VAL A 215 19.01 10.27 15.88
CA VAL A 215 19.37 10.07 14.46
C VAL A 215 20.74 9.39 14.28
N THR A 216 20.79 8.25 13.57
CA THR A 216 22.00 7.72 12.90
C THR A 216 21.95 8.05 11.40
N GLY A 217 22.29 9.27 11.00
CA GLY A 217 22.29 9.65 9.59
C GLY A 217 22.59 11.13 9.32
N PRO A 218 23.12 11.48 8.14
CA PRO A 218 23.56 12.84 7.86
C PRO A 218 22.38 13.82 7.93
N LYS A 219 22.60 14.93 8.66
CA LYS A 219 21.71 16.11 8.70
C LYS A 219 21.66 16.76 7.31
N LYS A 220 20.99 16.18 6.33
CA LYS A 220 20.43 17.00 5.25
C LYS A 220 19.31 17.80 5.88
N SER A 221 19.39 19.12 5.75
CA SER A 221 18.33 20.04 6.14
C SER A 221 17.06 19.65 5.38
N SER A 222 16.21 18.83 5.98
CA SER A 222 14.83 18.72 5.57
C SER A 222 14.14 20.00 6.05
N THR A 223 14.38 21.10 5.33
CA THR A 223 13.39 22.18 5.25
C THR A 223 12.05 21.49 4.99
N GLY A 224 11.07 21.73 5.87
CA GLY A 224 9.90 20.91 6.11
C GLY A 224 9.38 20.13 4.92
N ARG A 225 9.11 18.82 5.11
CA ARG A 225 8.15 18.13 4.24
C ARG A 225 6.88 18.98 4.29
N ASP A 226 6.48 19.58 3.16
CA ASP A 226 5.43 20.59 3.11
C ASP A 226 4.11 20.02 3.68
N ILE A 227 3.87 20.28 4.97
CA ILE A 227 2.59 19.97 5.60
C ILE A 227 1.57 20.88 4.92
N ASN A 228 0.59 20.27 4.26
CA ASN A 228 -0.48 21.03 3.62
C ASN A 228 -1.28 21.78 4.71
N ARG A 229 -1.18 23.12 4.68
CA ARG A 229 -1.80 23.99 5.70
C ARG A 229 -3.32 23.92 5.68
N ASP A 230 -3.93 23.69 4.53
CA ASP A 230 -5.39 23.58 4.40
C ASP A 230 -5.90 22.28 5.02
N VAL A 231 -5.20 21.16 4.76
CA VAL A 231 -5.48 19.87 5.41
C VAL A 231 -5.33 19.99 6.93
N LEU A 232 -4.26 20.65 7.40
CA LEU A 232 -4.06 20.89 8.83
C LEU A 232 -5.18 21.76 9.41
N GLY A 233 -5.59 22.82 8.71
CA GLY A 233 -6.70 23.69 9.12
C GLY A 233 -8.03 22.93 9.28
N ILE A 234 -8.36 22.06 8.33
CA ILE A 234 -9.53 21.17 8.41
C ILE A 234 -9.41 20.24 9.63
N LEU A 235 -8.26 19.60 9.84
CA LEU A 235 -8.09 18.67 10.96
C LEU A 235 -8.22 19.38 12.32
N LEU A 236 -7.64 20.58 12.45
CA LEU A 236 -7.71 21.37 13.67
C LEU A 236 -9.13 21.91 13.95
N SER A 237 -9.93 22.23 12.93
CA SER A 237 -11.32 22.67 13.12
C SER A 237 -12.23 21.57 13.68
N HIS A 238 -11.82 20.31 13.56
CA HIS A 238 -12.53 19.15 14.12
C HIS A 238 -12.03 18.70 15.49
N VAL A 239 -11.07 19.41 16.11
CA VAL A 239 -10.62 19.12 17.48
C VAL A 239 -11.75 19.42 18.47
N PRO A 240 -12.14 18.48 19.35
CA PRO A 240 -13.23 18.69 20.31
C PRO A 240 -12.93 19.80 21.33
N ASN A 241 -13.83 20.79 21.44
CA ASN A 241 -13.72 21.87 22.42
C ASN A 241 -14.18 21.48 23.82
N ASP A 242 -15.08 20.50 23.95
CA ASP A 242 -15.69 20.07 25.22
C ASP A 242 -15.01 18.81 25.79
N THR A 243 -13.68 18.84 25.89
CA THR A 243 -12.92 17.73 26.46
C THR A 243 -11.87 18.22 27.44
N THR A 244 -11.45 17.35 28.37
CA THR A 244 -10.33 17.63 29.26
C THR A 244 -9.11 18.10 28.47
N GLN A 245 -8.35 19.06 28.98
CA GLN A 245 -7.15 19.62 28.33
C GLN A 245 -6.21 18.53 27.78
N SER A 246 -6.04 17.44 28.53
CA SER A 246 -5.20 16.31 28.15
C SER A 246 -5.71 15.52 26.94
N ARG A 247 -7.03 15.31 26.81
CA ARG A 247 -7.64 14.64 25.64
C ARG A 247 -7.60 15.56 24.42
N ARG A 248 -7.92 16.84 24.61
CA ARG A 248 -7.78 17.87 23.58
C ARG A 248 -6.36 17.92 23.02
N GLN A 249 -5.35 17.90 23.89
CA GLN A 249 -3.95 17.87 23.47
C GLN A 249 -3.62 16.65 22.59
N THR A 250 -4.19 15.48 22.92
CA THR A 250 -4.00 14.26 22.12
C THR A 250 -4.67 14.38 20.75
N SER A 251 -5.88 14.94 20.68
CA SER A 251 -6.55 15.25 19.41
C SER A 251 -5.75 16.23 18.56
N GLU A 252 -5.16 17.26 19.17
CA GLU A 252 -4.32 18.25 18.49
C GLU A 252 -3.01 17.64 17.97
N TRP A 253 -2.38 16.74 18.72
CA TRP A 253 -1.22 15.98 18.22
C TRP A 253 -1.63 15.09 17.05
N LEU A 254 -2.73 14.34 17.18
CA LEU A 254 -3.21 13.48 16.10
C LEU A 254 -3.53 14.27 14.82
N ALA A 255 -4.14 15.44 14.93
CA ALA A 255 -4.43 16.32 13.78
C ALA A 255 -3.14 16.73 13.05
N ARG A 256 -2.12 17.19 13.78
CA ARG A 256 -0.81 17.55 13.19
C ARG A 256 -0.10 16.36 12.57
N ILE A 257 -0.13 15.22 13.25
CA ILE A 257 0.42 13.96 12.77
C ILE A 257 -0.26 13.56 11.46
N ILE A 258 -1.60 13.47 11.43
CA ILE A 258 -2.33 13.11 10.22
C ILE A 258 -1.97 14.06 9.07
N ALA A 259 -1.93 15.37 9.30
CA ALA A 259 -1.53 16.34 8.28
C ALA A 259 -0.13 16.02 7.72
N ALA A 260 0.87 15.79 8.57
CA ALA A 260 2.22 15.44 8.14
C ALA A 260 2.29 14.08 7.41
N ARG A 261 1.54 13.09 7.88
CA ARG A 261 1.51 11.75 7.28
C ARG A 261 0.73 11.72 5.96
N THR A 262 -0.23 12.62 5.73
CA THR A 262 -0.90 12.73 4.42
C THR A 262 0.03 13.16 3.29
N ALA A 263 1.13 13.86 3.60
CA ALA A 263 2.16 14.24 2.64
C ALA A 263 3.08 13.07 2.24
N GLN A 264 3.00 11.92 2.90
CA GLN A 264 3.76 10.72 2.51
C GLN A 264 3.09 9.98 1.34
N PRO A 265 3.85 9.28 0.49
CA PRO A 265 3.28 8.39 -0.52
C PRO A 265 2.54 7.20 0.13
N GLY A 266 1.66 6.57 -0.64
CA GLY A 266 0.88 5.41 -0.16
C GLY A 266 -0.31 5.76 0.74
N HIS A 267 -0.76 4.77 1.50
CA HIS A 267 -1.93 4.88 2.37
C HIS A 267 -1.62 5.63 3.67
N LEU A 268 -2.60 6.39 4.16
CA LEU A 268 -2.43 7.13 5.42
C LEU A 268 -2.27 6.17 6.61
N TRP A 269 -3.03 5.07 6.66
CA TRP A 269 -2.99 4.14 7.80
C TRP A 269 -1.62 3.46 7.94
N THR A 270 -0.95 3.18 6.82
CA THR A 270 0.38 2.57 6.80
C THR A 270 1.45 3.57 7.24
N SER A 271 1.31 4.82 6.78
CA SER A 271 2.15 5.94 7.21
C SER A 271 1.98 6.25 8.70
N MET A 272 0.81 5.97 9.27
CA MET A 272 0.53 6.10 10.71
C MET A 272 1.04 4.92 11.55
N GLY A 273 1.61 3.88 10.92
CA GLY A 273 2.13 2.71 11.62
C GLY A 273 1.07 1.73 12.12
N PHE A 274 -0.14 1.76 11.56
CA PHE A 274 -1.16 0.76 11.87
C PHE A 274 -0.93 -0.54 11.09
N PHE A 275 -1.25 -1.66 11.73
CA PHE A 275 -1.23 -2.98 11.09
C PHE A 275 -2.42 -3.23 10.18
N GLU A 276 -3.55 -2.57 10.47
CA GLU A 276 -4.80 -2.74 9.72
C GLU A 276 -5.48 -1.39 9.46
N ARG A 277 -6.12 -1.26 8.30
CA ARG A 277 -6.83 -0.04 7.88
C ARG A 277 -7.89 0.45 8.88
N PRO A 278 -8.75 -0.41 9.48
CA PRO A 278 -9.81 0.04 10.38
C PRO A 278 -9.29 0.80 11.62
N ARG A 279 -8.05 0.51 12.06
CA ARG A 279 -7.42 1.16 13.23
C ARG A 279 -7.27 2.67 13.07
N LEU A 280 -6.98 3.15 11.87
CA LEU A 280 -6.94 4.59 11.59
C LEU A 280 -8.34 5.22 11.76
N THR A 281 -9.38 4.56 11.26
CA THR A 281 -10.76 5.04 11.41
C THR A 281 -11.20 5.03 12.86
N GLU A 282 -10.80 4.02 13.64
CA GLU A 282 -11.05 3.97 15.09
C GLU A 282 -10.35 5.12 15.83
N ALA A 283 -9.07 5.38 15.53
CA ALA A 283 -8.31 6.49 16.09
C ALA A 283 -8.96 7.86 15.77
N ILE A 284 -9.37 8.07 14.50
CA ILE A 284 -10.06 9.29 14.08
C ILE A 284 -11.43 9.41 14.76
N ARG A 285 -12.20 8.32 14.86
CA ARG A 285 -13.49 8.33 15.57
C ARG A 285 -13.34 8.69 17.04
N ARG A 286 -12.27 8.22 17.69
CA ARG A 286 -11.99 8.47 19.10
C ARG A 286 -11.56 9.91 19.38
N HIS A 287 -10.66 10.45 18.56
CA HIS A 287 -9.99 11.74 18.85
C HIS A 287 -10.50 12.91 18.01
N LEU A 288 -11.11 12.65 16.85
CA LEU A 288 -11.71 13.63 15.94
C LEU A 288 -13.13 13.18 15.52
N PRO A 289 -14.06 12.97 16.47
CA PRO A 289 -15.37 12.36 16.20
C PRO A 289 -16.20 13.12 15.17
N ALA A 290 -16.13 14.45 15.16
CA ALA A 290 -16.85 15.27 14.18
C ALA A 290 -16.35 15.02 12.74
N LEU A 291 -15.03 14.82 12.56
CA LEU A 291 -14.44 14.44 11.28
C LEU A 291 -14.88 13.04 10.85
N ALA A 292 -14.93 12.10 11.80
CA ALA A 292 -15.45 10.74 11.59
C ALA A 292 -16.89 10.74 11.10
N MET A 293 -17.75 11.55 11.73
CA MET A 293 -19.14 11.70 11.33
C MET A 293 -19.30 12.36 9.97
N ALA A 294 -18.47 13.36 9.65
CA ALA A 294 -18.53 14.06 8.37
C ALA A 294 -18.13 13.16 7.19
N ASN A 295 -17.24 12.17 7.40
CA ASN A 295 -16.91 11.13 6.43
C ASN A 295 -17.87 9.92 6.50
N ASN A 296 -19.18 10.17 6.41
CA ASN A 296 -20.23 9.17 6.59
C ASN A 296 -20.33 8.10 5.47
N GLN A 297 -19.81 8.40 4.27
CA GLN A 297 -19.76 7.47 3.14
C GLN A 297 -18.55 6.52 3.18
N GLY A 298 -17.71 6.59 4.23
CA GLY A 298 -16.57 5.70 4.38
C GLY A 298 -15.46 5.93 3.34
N MET A 299 -15.35 7.17 2.83
CA MET A 299 -14.28 7.55 1.91
C MET A 299 -12.93 7.30 2.56
N ARG A 300 -11.93 6.96 1.75
CA ARG A 300 -10.56 6.81 2.24
C ARG A 300 -10.05 8.15 2.78
N TRP A 301 -9.49 8.16 3.99
CA TRP A 301 -9.17 9.38 4.74
C TRP A 301 -8.37 10.43 3.96
N LYS A 302 -7.33 10.01 3.24
CA LYS A 302 -6.55 10.93 2.41
C LYS A 302 -7.40 11.56 1.30
N ARG A 303 -8.18 10.77 0.55
CA ARG A 303 -9.14 11.27 -0.46
C ARG A 303 -10.14 12.25 0.16
N TYR A 304 -10.73 11.88 1.29
CA TYR A 304 -11.71 12.72 2.00
C TYR A 304 -11.12 14.09 2.33
N LEU A 305 -9.94 14.13 2.98
CA LEU A 305 -9.29 15.38 3.37
C LEU A 305 -8.96 16.27 2.16
N PHE A 306 -8.42 15.70 1.08
CA PHE A 306 -8.11 16.49 -0.12
C PHE A 306 -9.37 16.93 -0.87
N LYS A 307 -10.46 16.16 -0.84
CA LYS A 307 -11.77 16.61 -1.35
C LYS A 307 -12.27 17.83 -0.58
N GLN A 308 -12.20 17.81 0.76
CA GLN A 308 -12.59 18.95 1.59
C GLN A 308 -11.78 20.21 1.23
N VAL A 309 -10.46 20.08 1.00
CA VAL A 309 -9.62 21.20 0.52
C VAL A 309 -10.11 21.72 -0.85
N CYS A 310 -10.48 20.84 -1.79
CA CYS A 310 -11.01 21.25 -3.09
C CYS A 310 -12.33 22.03 -2.95
N ASP A 311 -13.23 21.50 -2.12
CA ASP A 311 -14.57 22.05 -1.91
C ASP A 311 -14.48 23.46 -1.30
N LEU A 312 -13.53 23.67 -0.37
CA LEU A 312 -13.26 24.99 0.24
C LEU A 312 -12.63 25.99 -0.74
N ASN A 313 -11.82 25.52 -1.69
CA ASN A 313 -11.07 26.36 -2.64
C ASN A 313 -11.80 26.59 -3.98
N GLY A 314 -13.11 26.35 -4.05
CA GLY A 314 -13.93 26.72 -5.22
C GLY A 314 -13.94 25.69 -6.36
N GLY A 315 -13.61 24.43 -6.09
CA GLY A 315 -13.95 23.31 -6.96
C GLY A 315 -13.24 23.28 -8.31
N MET A 316 -11.94 22.99 -8.29
CA MET A 316 -11.25 22.40 -9.45
C MET A 316 -10.39 21.25 -8.93
N MET A 317 -10.64 20.03 -9.43
CA MET A 317 -10.07 18.77 -8.91
C MET A 317 -8.61 18.89 -8.45
N CYS A 318 -8.37 18.88 -7.14
CA CYS A 318 -7.02 18.78 -6.60
C CYS A 318 -6.64 17.30 -6.52
N LYS A 319 -5.68 16.91 -7.36
CA LYS A 319 -4.99 15.64 -7.18
C LYS A 319 -4.16 15.76 -5.91
N SER A 320 -4.43 14.90 -4.92
CA SER A 320 -3.47 14.72 -3.82
C SER A 320 -2.09 14.45 -4.44
N PRO A 321 -1.03 15.16 -4.03
CA PRO A 321 0.22 15.25 -4.78
C PRO A 321 0.90 13.90 -5.03
N ASN A 322 0.56 12.89 -4.21
CA ASN A 322 1.15 11.55 -4.29
C ASN A 322 0.13 10.45 -4.62
N CYS A 323 -1.08 10.80 -5.06
CA CYS A 323 -2.11 9.81 -5.35
C CYS A 323 -2.03 9.25 -6.78
N GLY A 324 -1.38 9.94 -7.73
CA GLY A 324 -1.29 9.51 -9.14
C GLY A 324 -0.67 8.12 -9.35
N ASP A 325 0.19 7.68 -8.42
CA ASP A 325 0.92 6.40 -8.49
C ASP A 325 0.43 5.36 -7.46
N CYS A 326 -0.62 5.69 -6.70
CA CYS A 326 -1.22 4.78 -5.72
C CYS A 326 -1.99 3.68 -6.47
N SER A 327 -1.72 2.40 -6.19
CA SER A 327 -2.43 1.26 -6.82
C SER A 327 -3.94 1.32 -6.60
N ASP A 328 -4.33 1.95 -5.51
CA ASP A 328 -5.71 2.08 -5.13
C ASP A 328 -6.31 3.41 -5.57
N TYR A 329 -5.64 4.17 -6.43
CA TYR A 329 -6.15 5.43 -6.95
C TYR A 329 -7.56 5.25 -7.52
N ARG A 330 -7.80 4.18 -8.30
CA ARG A 330 -9.14 3.87 -8.84
C ARG A 330 -10.18 3.58 -7.75
N LEU A 331 -9.80 2.93 -6.65
CA LEU A 331 -10.68 2.71 -5.49
C LEU A 331 -10.91 4.01 -4.69
N CYS A 332 -9.97 4.94 -4.77
CA CYS A 332 -10.06 6.27 -4.20
C CYS A 332 -10.80 7.25 -5.10
N PHE A 333 -11.03 7.02 -6.40
CA PHE A 333 -11.57 8.05 -7.30
C PHE A 333 -12.49 7.49 -8.40
N ALA A 334 -13.02 6.28 -8.23
CA ALA A 334 -14.10 5.78 -9.08
C ALA A 334 -15.30 6.73 -8.97
N GLU A 335 -15.95 6.99 -10.10
CA GLU A 335 -17.20 7.73 -10.16
C GLU A 335 -18.26 6.95 -9.37
N GLU A 336 -19.05 7.69 -8.59
CA GLU A 336 -20.22 7.15 -7.91
C GLU A 336 -21.34 7.08 -8.96
N ASP A 337 -21.77 5.86 -9.31
CA ASP A 337 -23.01 5.63 -10.06
C ASP A 337 -24.23 6.16 -9.28
#